data_AF-A0A3S2WTE1-F1
#
_entry.id   AF-A0A3S2WTE1-F1
#
_cell.length_a   1.000
_cell.length_b   1.000
_cell.length_c   1.000
_cell.angle_alpha   90.00
_cell.angle_beta   90.00
_cell.angle_gamma   90.00
#
_symmetry.space_group_name_H-M   'P 1'
#
loop_
_entity.id
_entity.type
_entity.pdbx_description
1 polymer ?
#
loop_
_entity_poly.entity_id
_entity_poly.type
_entity_poly.pdbx_seq_one_letter_code
_entity_poly.pdbx_strand_id
1 'polypeptide(L)'
;MDAQFGDRIVIDGKPCRLGCEPGLAAHLRIVERTPEEADASNPRTTATSCWRGDVVEWCIEGGRLYLTGITGRYRLTDGPPLFADWVSGTLAVPTGKIVEYLHRGYQTRTEGRLERRISEGVVLGLRETAIETEPARRPRAEDSERSIFEILPIQRQGAADI
;
A
#
# COMPACT_ATOMS: atom_id res chain seq x y z
N MET A 1 -5.59 8.93 9.77
CA MET A 1 -4.98 9.06 8.43
C MET A 1 -4.59 7.65 8.03
N ASP A 2 -5.19 7.13 6.98
CA ASP A 2 -5.01 5.77 6.48
C ASP A 2 -3.71 5.62 5.66
N ALA A 3 -3.25 4.38 5.49
CA ALA A 3 -2.06 4.06 4.70
C ALA A 3 -2.36 4.18 3.20
N GLN A 4 -1.43 4.76 2.41
CA GLN A 4 -1.51 4.77 0.95
C GLN A 4 -1.53 3.34 0.39
N PHE A 5 -2.35 3.07 -0.62
CA PHE A 5 -2.22 1.84 -1.40
C PHE A 5 -0.87 1.79 -2.12
N GLY A 6 -0.10 0.73 -1.84
CA GLY A 6 1.19 0.48 -2.48
C GLY A 6 1.04 0.09 -3.94
N ASP A 7 1.98 0.55 -4.75
CA ASP A 7 2.14 0.14 -6.14
C ASP A 7 2.32 -1.38 -6.26
N ARG A 8 1.97 -1.92 -7.42
CA ARG A 8 2.13 -3.34 -7.73
C ARG A 8 3.40 -3.54 -8.53
N ILE A 9 4.12 -4.61 -8.26
CA ILE A 9 5.30 -4.98 -9.04
C ILE A 9 5.31 -6.49 -9.29
N VAL A 10 5.64 -6.91 -10.50
CA VAL A 10 5.94 -8.30 -10.82
C VAL A 10 7.45 -8.49 -10.84
N ILE A 11 7.97 -9.39 -10.00
CA ILE A 11 9.41 -9.72 -9.93
C ILE A 11 9.55 -11.22 -10.15
N ASP A 12 10.32 -11.64 -11.14
CA ASP A 12 10.54 -13.06 -11.48
C ASP A 12 9.20 -13.84 -11.63
N GLY A 13 8.22 -13.21 -12.28
CA GLY A 13 6.86 -13.75 -12.49
C GLY A 13 5.96 -13.73 -11.24
N LYS A 14 6.44 -13.25 -10.10
CA LYS A 14 5.67 -13.20 -8.85
C LYS A 14 5.09 -11.82 -8.60
N PRO A 15 3.77 -11.68 -8.43
CA PRO A 15 3.14 -10.41 -8.07
C PRO A 15 3.49 -10.04 -6.63
N CYS A 16 3.86 -8.80 -6.42
CA CYS A 16 4.30 -8.21 -5.17
C CYS A 16 3.69 -6.81 -5.01
N ARG A 17 3.74 -6.29 -3.78
CA ARG A 17 3.39 -4.89 -3.48
C ARG A 17 4.67 -4.12 -3.12
N LEU A 18 4.84 -2.94 -3.69
CA LEU A 18 5.91 -2.03 -3.28
C LEU A 18 5.54 -1.34 -1.96
N GLY A 19 6.52 -1.22 -1.08
CA GLY A 19 6.45 -0.36 0.11
C GLY A 19 7.06 1.02 -0.14
N CYS A 20 7.12 1.45 -1.40
CA CYS A 20 7.69 2.72 -1.84
C CYS A 20 7.02 3.16 -3.14
N GLU A 21 7.23 4.43 -3.52
CA GLU A 21 6.68 5.05 -4.72
C GLU A 21 7.84 5.39 -5.67
N PRO A 22 8.01 4.69 -6.80
CA PRO A 22 9.09 4.97 -7.75
C PRO A 22 8.92 6.31 -8.50
N GLY A 23 7.72 6.89 -8.46
CA GLY A 23 7.36 8.11 -9.17
C GLY A 23 7.03 7.89 -10.65
N LEU A 24 6.21 8.78 -11.21
CA LEU A 24 5.90 8.82 -12.64
C LEU A 24 6.71 9.95 -13.29
N ALA A 25 7.26 9.70 -14.48
CA ALA A 25 7.89 10.74 -15.29
C ALA A 25 6.86 11.45 -16.18
N ALA A 26 7.24 12.64 -16.65
CA ALA A 26 6.55 13.25 -17.78
C ALA A 26 6.86 12.42 -19.05
N HIS A 27 5.84 11.80 -19.63
CA HIS A 27 5.98 10.99 -20.84
C HIS A 27 4.69 11.06 -21.66
N LEU A 28 4.80 11.11 -23.00
CA LEU A 28 3.65 11.26 -23.90
C LEU A 28 2.58 10.16 -23.72
N ARG A 29 3.00 8.99 -23.23
CA ARG A 29 2.11 7.85 -22.97
C ARG A 29 1.52 7.81 -21.56
N ILE A 30 1.96 8.68 -20.66
CA ILE A 30 1.40 8.86 -19.32
C ILE A 30 0.48 10.09 -19.38
N VAL A 31 -0.83 9.82 -19.43
CA VAL A 31 -1.83 10.85 -19.67
C VAL A 31 -2.67 11.04 -18.41
N GLU A 32 -2.85 12.30 -18.01
CA GLU A 32 -3.76 12.65 -16.92
C GLU A 32 -5.22 12.51 -17.39
N ARG A 33 -6.05 11.90 -16.55
CA ARG A 33 -7.51 11.80 -16.72
C ARG A 33 -8.18 13.02 -16.11
N THR A 34 -9.40 13.32 -16.57
CA THR A 34 -10.26 14.23 -15.80
C THR A 34 -10.68 13.58 -14.47
N PRO A 35 -11.10 14.35 -13.45
CA PRO A 35 -11.62 13.78 -12.22
C PRO A 35 -12.76 12.77 -12.46
N GLU A 36 -13.69 13.09 -13.37
CA GLU A 36 -14.83 12.21 -13.68
C GLU A 36 -14.39 10.89 -14.33
N GLU A 37 -13.40 10.94 -15.22
CA GLU A 37 -12.80 9.75 -15.83
C GLU A 37 -12.02 8.91 -14.81
N ALA A 38 -11.31 9.56 -13.89
CA ALA A 38 -10.56 8.90 -12.82
C ALA A 38 -11.50 8.16 -11.85
N ASP A 39 -12.57 8.83 -11.40
CA ASP A 39 -13.61 8.28 -10.53
C ASP A 39 -14.28 7.04 -11.16
N ALA A 40 -14.62 7.13 -12.45
CA ALA A 40 -15.21 6.03 -13.19
C ALA A 40 -14.23 4.85 -13.39
N SER A 41 -12.92 5.12 -13.44
CA SER A 41 -11.90 4.09 -13.69
C SER A 41 -11.68 3.15 -12.51
N ASN A 42 -11.68 3.68 -11.27
CA ASN A 42 -11.55 2.89 -10.05
C ASN A 42 -11.97 3.69 -8.81
N PRO A 43 -13.09 3.36 -8.14
CA PRO A 43 -13.52 4.08 -6.94
C PRO A 43 -12.55 3.94 -5.75
N ARG A 44 -11.57 3.00 -5.80
CA ARG A 44 -10.51 2.92 -4.79
C ARG A 44 -9.44 3.99 -4.93
N THR A 45 -9.27 4.58 -6.12
CA THR A 45 -8.26 5.63 -6.33
C THR A 45 -8.73 7.00 -5.84
N THR A 46 -10.02 7.14 -5.51
CA THR A 46 -10.63 8.35 -4.95
C THR A 46 -10.92 8.24 -3.46
N ALA A 47 -10.65 7.06 -2.87
CA ALA A 47 -10.75 6.82 -1.44
C ALA A 47 -9.63 7.54 -0.67
N THR A 48 -9.87 7.87 0.60
CA THR A 48 -8.87 8.52 1.49
C THR A 48 -7.56 7.72 1.62
N SER A 49 -7.65 6.39 1.49
CA SER A 49 -6.52 5.45 1.52
C SER A 49 -5.71 5.43 0.21
N CYS A 50 -6.10 6.23 -0.79
CA CYS A 50 -5.37 6.45 -2.02
C CYS A 50 -5.18 7.96 -2.27
N TRP A 51 -4.67 8.69 -1.28
CA TRP A 51 -4.47 10.15 -1.37
C TRP A 51 -3.58 10.59 -2.54
N ARG A 52 -2.76 9.69 -3.10
CA ARG A 52 -2.00 9.96 -4.34
C ARG A 52 -2.89 10.04 -5.59
N GLY A 53 -4.06 9.40 -5.57
CA GLY A 53 -4.97 9.34 -6.71
C GLY A 53 -4.65 8.24 -7.72
N ASP A 54 -3.57 7.48 -7.54
CA ASP A 54 -3.12 6.44 -8.46
C ASP A 54 -2.56 5.20 -7.78
N VAL A 55 -2.71 4.07 -8.47
CA VAL A 55 -1.95 2.83 -8.24
C VAL A 55 -1.21 2.49 -9.52
N VAL A 56 0.11 2.38 -9.42
CA VAL A 56 0.99 2.11 -10.56
C VAL A 56 1.41 0.65 -10.55
N GLU A 57 1.53 0.08 -11.74
CA GLU A 57 1.94 -1.30 -11.97
C GLU A 57 3.28 -1.33 -12.68
N TRP A 58 4.20 -2.12 -12.11
CA TRP A 58 5.58 -2.24 -12.54
C TRP A 58 5.94 -3.71 -12.82
N CYS A 59 6.99 -3.93 -13.61
CA CYS A 59 7.58 -5.25 -13.82
C CYS A 59 9.10 -5.16 -13.85
N ILE A 60 9.79 -6.13 -13.24
CA ILE A 60 11.22 -6.35 -13.46
C ILE A 60 11.37 -7.56 -14.39
N GLU A 61 11.93 -7.32 -15.57
CA GLU A 61 12.19 -8.36 -16.57
C GLU A 61 13.56 -8.11 -17.21
N GLY A 62 14.37 -9.17 -17.35
CA GLY A 62 15.70 -9.07 -17.95
C GLY A 62 16.63 -8.07 -17.24
N GLY A 63 16.47 -7.90 -15.93
CA GLY A 63 17.25 -6.93 -15.14
C GLY A 63 16.86 -5.46 -15.37
N ARG A 64 15.71 -5.20 -15.96
CA ARG A 64 15.20 -3.84 -16.23
C ARG A 64 13.82 -3.65 -15.61
N LEU A 65 13.57 -2.44 -15.10
CA LEU A 65 12.29 -2.00 -14.57
C LEU A 65 11.45 -1.39 -15.69
N TYR A 66 10.20 -1.82 -15.74
CA TYR A 66 9.21 -1.31 -16.68
C TYR A 66 7.96 -0.84 -15.96
N LEU A 67 7.39 0.25 -16.45
CA LEU A 67 6.04 0.70 -16.13
C LEU A 67 5.06 -0.04 -17.06
N THR A 68 4.16 -0.82 -16.48
CA THR A 68 3.23 -1.70 -17.22
C THR A 68 1.78 -1.21 -17.16
N GLY A 69 1.42 -0.36 -16.20
CA GLY A 69 0.06 0.14 -16.08
C GLY A 69 -0.08 1.25 -15.04
N ILE A 70 -1.12 2.07 -15.19
CA ILE A 70 -1.51 3.07 -14.19
C ILE A 70 -3.04 3.09 -14.11
N THR A 71 -3.56 2.99 -12.88
CA THR A 71 -4.99 3.11 -12.58
C THR A 71 -5.22 4.31 -11.67
N GLY A 72 -6.20 5.16 -12.00
CA GLY A 72 -6.54 6.35 -11.23
C GLY A 72 -6.45 7.64 -12.03
N ARG A 73 -5.93 8.71 -11.42
CA ARG A 73 -5.72 10.03 -12.03
C ARG A 73 -4.89 9.99 -13.31
N TYR A 74 -3.88 9.13 -13.43
CA TYR A 74 -3.13 8.92 -14.66
C TYR A 74 -3.46 7.59 -15.32
N ARG A 75 -3.18 7.51 -16.62
CA ARG A 75 -3.27 6.29 -17.39
C ARG A 75 -2.04 6.10 -18.25
N LEU A 76 -1.66 4.84 -18.41
CA LEU A 76 -0.73 4.44 -19.45
C LEU A 76 -1.53 4.14 -20.72
N THR A 77 -1.17 4.79 -21.83
CA THR A 77 -1.77 4.53 -23.15
C THR A 77 -1.21 3.24 -23.77
N ASP A 78 -1.93 2.72 -24.77
CA ASP A 78 -1.59 1.46 -25.45
C ASP A 78 -0.15 1.43 -26.00
N GLY A 79 0.39 0.22 -26.11
CA GLY A 79 1.75 -0.06 -26.59
C GLY A 79 2.55 -0.89 -25.58
N PRO A 80 3.85 -1.12 -25.84
CA PRO A 80 4.69 -1.93 -24.97
C PRO A 80 4.89 -1.29 -23.59
N PRO A 81 5.30 -2.06 -22.56
CA PRO A 81 5.76 -1.50 -21.29
C PRO A 81 6.83 -0.44 -21.48
N LEU A 82 6.80 0.62 -20.67
CA LEU A 82 7.80 1.70 -20.75
C LEU A 82 9.02 1.35 -19.91
N PHE A 83 10.19 1.35 -20.52
CA PHE A 83 11.44 1.24 -19.77
C PHE A 83 11.57 2.45 -18.84
N ALA A 84 11.74 2.19 -17.55
CA ALA A 84 11.69 3.21 -16.50
C ALA A 84 13.07 3.80 -16.20
N ASP A 85 13.72 4.35 -17.22
CA ASP A 85 15.06 4.94 -17.13
C ASP A 85 15.15 6.15 -16.18
N TRP A 86 14.03 6.78 -15.86
CA TRP A 86 13.95 7.86 -14.88
C TRP A 86 14.01 7.37 -13.42
N VAL A 87 13.84 6.08 -13.17
CA VAL A 87 13.79 5.53 -11.81
C VAL A 87 15.20 5.16 -11.34
N SER A 88 15.62 5.74 -10.23
CA SER A 88 16.84 5.36 -9.49
C SER A 88 16.55 5.31 -7.99
N GLY A 89 17.22 4.43 -7.26
CA GLY A 89 17.04 4.27 -5.82
C GLY A 89 16.85 2.81 -5.41
N THR A 90 16.15 2.58 -4.30
CA THR A 90 15.88 1.22 -3.80
C THR A 90 14.39 0.94 -3.85
N LEU A 91 13.99 -0.03 -4.68
CA LEU A 91 12.64 -0.58 -4.66
C LEU A 91 12.56 -1.64 -3.57
N ALA A 92 11.60 -1.49 -2.67
CA ALA A 92 11.59 -2.32 -1.50
C ALA A 92 10.20 -2.92 -1.25
N VAL A 93 10.13 -4.25 -1.27
CA VAL A 93 8.94 -5.10 -1.22
C VAL A 93 8.84 -5.70 0.19
N PRO A 94 7.81 -5.35 0.99
CA PRO A 94 7.55 -5.99 2.27
C PRO A 94 7.34 -7.50 2.11
N THR A 95 7.96 -8.32 2.95
CA THR A 95 7.85 -9.79 2.93
C THR A 95 7.43 -10.35 4.28
N GLY A 96 6.80 -11.52 4.27
CA GLY A 96 6.31 -12.17 5.49
C GLY A 96 5.00 -11.57 6.00
N LYS A 97 4.64 -11.89 7.24
CA LYS A 97 3.39 -11.42 7.85
C LYS A 97 3.46 -9.94 8.22
N ILE A 98 2.30 -9.31 8.27
CA ILE A 98 2.13 -8.00 8.89
C ILE A 98 2.27 -8.20 10.40
N VAL A 99 3.27 -7.55 10.98
CA VAL A 99 3.60 -7.59 12.40
C VAL A 99 2.89 -6.45 13.12
N GLU A 100 2.84 -5.28 12.49
CA GLU A 100 2.25 -4.07 13.08
C GLU A 100 1.70 -3.18 11.97
N TYR A 101 0.49 -2.64 12.17
CA TYR A 101 -0.13 -1.69 11.25
C TYR A 101 -0.09 -0.29 11.88
N LEU A 102 0.82 0.57 11.42
CA LEU A 102 0.93 1.95 11.92
C LEU A 102 0.09 2.89 11.04
N HIS A 103 -0.83 3.61 11.69
CA HIS A 103 -1.85 4.48 11.07
C HIS A 103 -1.32 5.81 10.51
N ARG A 104 -0.12 5.86 9.89
CA ARG A 104 0.40 7.04 9.16
C ARG A 104 1.42 6.63 8.07
N GLY A 105 0.96 6.41 6.82
CA GLY A 105 1.81 6.12 5.65
C GLY A 105 1.90 4.64 5.23
N TYR A 106 2.92 4.24 4.45
CA TYR A 106 3.19 2.83 4.08
C TYR A 106 3.64 1.93 5.23
N GLN A 107 3.55 2.41 6.47
CA GLN A 107 4.23 1.86 7.64
C GLN A 107 3.49 0.63 8.19
N THR A 108 3.28 -0.36 7.33
CA THR A 108 3.00 -1.73 7.74
C THR A 108 4.34 -2.37 8.02
N ARG A 109 4.62 -2.67 9.29
CA ARG A 109 5.83 -3.42 9.65
C ARG A 109 5.61 -4.88 9.29
N THR A 110 6.51 -5.44 8.50
CA THR A 110 6.50 -6.86 8.12
C THR A 110 7.72 -7.58 8.67
N GLU A 111 7.66 -8.91 8.73
CA GLU A 111 8.76 -9.77 9.22
C GLU A 111 10.06 -9.63 8.40
N GLY A 112 9.98 -9.09 7.19
CA GLY A 112 11.16 -8.76 6.40
C GLY A 112 10.87 -7.82 5.25
N ARG A 113 11.89 -7.55 4.45
CA ARG A 113 11.79 -6.80 3.20
C ARG A 113 12.81 -7.30 2.19
N LEU A 114 12.40 -7.34 0.94
CA LEU A 114 13.26 -7.55 -0.22
C LEU A 114 13.56 -6.20 -0.86
N GLU A 115 14.82 -5.90 -1.12
CA GLU A 115 15.29 -4.64 -1.69
C GLU A 115 16.01 -4.88 -3.03
N ARG A 116 15.58 -4.16 -4.06
CA ARG A 116 16.23 -4.10 -5.37
C ARG A 116 16.85 -2.72 -5.55
N ARG A 117 18.17 -2.67 -5.73
CA ARG A 117 18.84 -1.42 -6.09
C ARG A 117 18.67 -1.17 -7.58
N ILE A 118 18.15 0.00 -7.94
CA ILE A 118 17.90 0.43 -9.32
C ILE A 118 18.76 1.66 -9.62
N SER A 119 19.35 1.68 -10.81
CA SER A 119 19.98 2.86 -11.40
C SER A 119 19.49 3.00 -12.83
N GLU A 120 18.85 4.12 -13.13
CA GLU A 120 18.32 4.44 -14.46
C GLU A 120 17.50 3.28 -15.06
N GLY A 121 16.57 2.75 -14.27
CA GLY A 121 15.74 1.61 -14.64
C GLY A 121 16.44 0.25 -14.66
N VAL A 122 17.76 0.17 -14.43
CA VAL A 122 18.54 -1.08 -14.42
C VAL A 122 18.69 -1.62 -12.99
N VAL A 123 18.43 -2.92 -12.82
CA VAL A 123 18.61 -3.62 -11.55
C VAL A 123 20.08 -3.91 -11.31
N LEU A 124 20.62 -3.36 -10.22
CA LEU A 124 22.02 -3.53 -9.82
C LEU A 124 22.23 -4.67 -8.83
N GLY A 125 21.21 -5.08 -8.09
CA GLY A 125 21.36 -6.14 -7.09
C GLY A 125 20.12 -6.41 -6.24
N LEU A 126 20.24 -7.46 -5.42
CA LEU A 126 19.25 -7.93 -4.46
C LEU A 126 19.83 -7.85 -3.06
N ARG A 127 19.04 -7.37 -2.11
CA ARG A 127 19.27 -7.57 -0.69
C ARG A 127 17.99 -8.04 -0.02
N GLU A 128 18.07 -9.14 0.72
CA GLU A 128 16.98 -9.59 1.58
C GLU A 128 17.34 -9.26 3.03
N THR A 129 16.39 -8.69 3.76
CA THR A 129 16.56 -8.36 5.17
C THR A 129 15.40 -8.95 5.97
N ALA A 130 15.72 -9.88 6.86
CA ALA A 130 14.79 -10.27 7.92
C ALA A 130 14.75 -9.15 8.97
N ILE A 131 13.55 -8.72 9.36
CA ILE A 131 13.34 -7.79 10.45
C ILE A 131 12.98 -8.65 11.65
N GLU A 132 13.94 -8.91 12.53
CA GLU A 132 13.66 -9.59 13.80
C GLU A 132 12.60 -8.79 14.56
N THR A 133 11.46 -9.42 14.76
CA THR A 133 10.41 -8.90 15.62
C THR A 133 10.69 -9.42 17.01
N GLU A 134 11.01 -8.55 17.97
CA GLU A 134 10.82 -8.93 19.36
C GLU A 134 9.36 -9.41 19.51
N PRO A 135 9.11 -10.57 20.17
CA PRO A 135 7.75 -11.03 20.37
C PRO A 135 6.97 -9.91 21.02
N ALA A 136 5.78 -9.61 20.47
CA ALA A 136 4.87 -8.60 21.01
C ALA A 136 4.88 -8.72 22.53
N ARG A 137 5.31 -7.65 23.24
CA ARG A 137 5.32 -7.64 24.70
C ARG A 137 3.97 -8.19 25.13
N ARG A 138 3.97 -9.32 25.86
CA ARG A 138 2.74 -9.85 26.45
C ARG A 138 2.04 -8.66 27.12
N PRO A 139 0.72 -8.45 26.92
CA PRO A 139 0.03 -7.48 27.74
C PRO A 139 0.38 -7.84 29.19
N ARG A 140 0.90 -6.86 29.92
CA ARG A 140 1.17 -7.02 31.34
C ARG A 140 -0.19 -7.38 31.94
N ALA A 141 -0.34 -8.63 32.36
CA ALA A 141 -1.47 -8.99 33.21
C ALA A 141 -1.36 -8.08 34.45
N GLU A 142 -2.50 -7.54 34.87
CA GLU A 142 -2.70 -6.50 35.91
C GLU A 142 -2.72 -5.08 35.31
N ASP A 143 -3.85 -4.36 35.24
CA ASP A 143 -4.82 -4.20 36.32
C ASP A 143 -6.19 -3.65 35.87
N SER A 144 -7.23 -4.23 36.48
CA SER A 144 -8.55 -3.64 36.82
C SER A 144 -9.55 -3.23 35.72
N GLU A 145 -10.57 -4.07 35.59
CA GLU A 145 -11.99 -3.70 35.66
C GLU A 145 -12.28 -2.23 36.01
N ARG A 146 -12.64 -1.39 35.04
CA ARG A 146 -13.54 -0.24 35.26
C ARG A 146 -14.42 -0.01 34.02
N SER A 147 -15.62 -0.57 34.12
CA SER A 147 -16.92 0.02 33.75
C SER A 147 -17.00 0.86 32.47
N ILE A 148 -17.62 0.29 31.42
CA ILE A 148 -18.37 1.07 30.40
C ILE A 148 -19.69 0.36 30.02
N PHE A 149 -20.32 -0.33 30.97
CA PHE A 149 -21.75 -0.59 30.89
C PHE A 149 -22.43 0.30 31.92
N GLU A 150 -22.78 1.51 31.51
CA GLU A 150 -24.01 2.17 31.92
C GLU A 150 -24.17 3.49 31.16
N ILE A 151 -25.41 3.71 30.70
CA ILE A 151 -26.11 4.96 30.39
C ILE A 151 -26.93 4.75 29.10
N LEU A 152 -28.13 4.15 29.22
CA LEU A 152 -29.38 4.89 29.43
C LEU A 152 -30.55 3.94 29.77
N PRO A 153 -31.53 4.39 30.60
CA PRO A 153 -32.57 3.56 31.19
C PRO A 153 -33.80 3.38 30.28
N ILE A 154 -34.30 2.15 30.19
CA ILE A 154 -35.63 1.84 29.64
C ILE A 154 -36.67 2.13 30.72
N GLN A 155 -37.47 3.17 30.52
CA GLN A 155 -38.71 3.39 31.25
C GLN A 155 -39.68 2.25 30.90
N ARG A 156 -40.03 1.40 31.87
CA ARG A 156 -41.26 0.59 31.84
C ARG A 156 -42.18 1.05 32.96
N GLN A 157 -43.27 1.69 32.55
CA GLN A 157 -44.44 1.91 33.38
C GLN A 157 -45.28 0.62 33.41
N GLY A 158 -45.67 0.23 34.63
CA GLY A 158 -47.07 -0.08 34.91
C GLY A 158 -47.55 -1.53 34.82
N ALA A 159 -47.73 -2.09 36.02
CA ALA A 159 -48.89 -2.87 36.46
C ALA A 159 -49.04 -4.33 36.01
N ALA A 160 -48.71 -5.22 36.94
CA ALA A 160 -49.54 -6.39 37.25
C ALA A 160 -50.06 -6.19 38.68
N ASP A 161 -51.38 -6.11 38.83
CA ASP A 161 -52.09 -6.37 40.08
C ASP A 161 -53.35 -7.17 39.73
N ILE A 162 -53.39 -8.39 40.27
CA ILE A 162 -54.55 -9.24 40.59
C ILE A 162 -55.33 -9.85 39.42
#